data_AF-A0A3D2YGF9-F1
#
_entry.id   AF-A0A3D2YGF9-F1
#
_cell.length_a   1.000
_cell.length_b   1.000
_cell.length_c   1.000
_cell.angle_alpha   90.00
_cell.angle_beta   90.00
_cell.angle_gamma   90.00
#
_symmetry.space_group_name_H-M   'P 1'
#
loop_
_entity.id
_entity.type
_entity.pdbx_description
1 polymer ?
#
loop_
_entity_poly.entity_id
_entity_poly.type
_entity_poly.pdbx_seq_one_letter_code
_entity_poly.pdbx_strand_id
1 'polypeptide(L)'
;MAEKSAIIGTKTKGALRCMGSHNEGEYIMDKKKAVIMDGNEAAAYVSYAFTEVAGIFPITPSSPMAEHVDEWAANGKKNLFGQPVQVVEMQSEGGAAGTVHGSLQSGALTTTYTASQGLLL
;
A
#
# COMPACT_ATOMS: atom_id res chain seq x y z
N MET A 1 19.77 16.60 40.58
CA MET A 1 19.65 18.06 40.47
C MET A 1 19.48 18.41 39.00
N ALA A 2 18.23 18.49 38.53
CA ALA A 2 17.88 18.98 37.21
C ALA A 2 17.06 20.25 37.46
N GLU A 3 17.60 21.40 37.09
CA GLU A 3 16.92 22.69 37.26
C GLU A 3 17.29 23.64 36.14
N LYS A 4 16.30 24.49 35.81
CA LYS A 4 16.24 25.59 34.82
C LYS A 4 15.61 25.18 33.48
N SER A 5 14.53 25.81 33.00
CA SER A 5 13.74 26.90 33.56
C SER A 5 12.46 27.01 32.72
N ALA A 6 11.33 27.17 33.41
CA ALA A 6 10.08 27.59 32.82
C ALA A 6 10.20 29.04 32.31
N ILE A 7 9.60 29.32 31.16
CA ILE A 7 9.40 30.67 30.62
C ILE A 7 7.96 30.76 30.08
N ILE A 8 7.11 31.26 30.98
CA ILE A 8 5.95 32.18 30.79
C ILE A 8 4.77 31.79 29.89
N GLY A 9 3.63 31.55 30.54
CA GLY A 9 2.31 31.74 29.96
C GLY A 9 1.87 33.20 30.01
N THR A 10 1.00 33.58 29.09
CA THR A 10 0.16 34.78 29.21
C THR A 10 -1.31 34.41 29.01
N LYS A 11 -2.03 34.57 30.12
CA LYS A 11 -3.48 34.70 30.30
C LYS A 11 -4.29 35.08 29.06
N THR A 12 -5.39 34.34 28.86
CA THR A 12 -6.76 34.92 28.75
C THR A 12 -7.78 33.89 29.26
N LYS A 13 -7.85 33.74 30.59
CA LYS A 13 -9.07 33.28 31.26
C LYS A 13 -10.03 34.48 31.28
N GLY A 14 -11.05 34.47 30.43
CA GLY A 14 -12.11 35.49 30.46
C GLY A 14 -13.18 35.21 29.41
N ALA A 15 -14.41 34.95 29.89
CA ALA A 15 -15.59 34.46 29.17
C ALA A 15 -15.46 32.97 28.74
N LEU A 16 -16.22 32.02 29.27
CA LEU A 16 -17.65 32.04 29.49
C LEU A 16 -17.98 31.10 30.67
N ARG A 17 -18.54 31.68 31.72
CA ARG A 17 -19.22 30.97 32.81
C ARG A 17 -20.65 30.76 32.34
N CYS A 18 -21.05 29.53 32.02
CA CYS A 18 -22.43 29.06 32.10
C CYS A 18 -22.44 27.53 32.27
N MET A 19 -23.26 27.10 33.21
CA MET A 19 -23.50 25.73 33.65
C MET A 19 -24.03 24.85 32.50
N GLY A 20 -23.69 23.56 32.51
CA GLY A 20 -24.31 22.57 31.63
C GLY A 20 -23.55 21.26 31.58
N SER A 21 -23.91 20.35 32.47
CA SER A 21 -23.61 18.92 32.38
C SER A 21 -24.27 18.34 31.13
N HIS A 22 -23.56 18.12 30.02
CA HIS A 22 -23.96 17.17 28.97
C HIS A 22 -22.74 16.71 28.13
N ASN A 23 -22.79 15.43 27.74
CA ASN A 23 -21.80 14.66 27.00
C ASN A 23 -21.21 15.37 25.77
N GLU A 24 -19.89 15.33 25.61
CA GLU A 24 -19.23 15.58 24.31
C GLU A 24 -18.25 14.44 24.02
N GLY A 25 -18.52 13.74 22.92
CA GLY A 25 -17.88 12.49 22.53
C GLY A 25 -16.40 12.62 22.17
N GLU A 26 -15.70 11.52 22.38
CA GLU A 26 -14.30 11.30 22.04
C GLU A 26 -14.12 11.39 20.51
N TYR A 27 -13.60 12.53 20.03
CA TYR A 27 -13.20 12.66 18.62
C TYR A 27 -11.90 11.89 18.41
N ILE A 28 -12.03 10.61 18.05
CA ILE A 28 -10.92 9.74 17.67
C ILE A 28 -10.27 10.31 16.41
N MET A 29 -9.16 11.04 16.56
CA MET A 29 -8.30 11.40 15.44
C MET A 29 -7.65 10.12 14.92
N ASP A 30 -8.16 9.62 13.80
CA ASP A 30 -7.56 8.52 13.05
C ASP A 30 -6.10 8.86 12.72
N LYS A 31 -5.16 8.09 13.31
CA LYS A 31 -3.73 8.28 13.08
C LYS A 31 -3.42 7.86 11.65
N LYS A 32 -3.36 8.84 10.74
CA LYS A 32 -2.85 8.65 9.38
C LYS A 32 -1.44 8.05 9.47
N LYS A 33 -1.30 6.77 9.10
CA LYS A 33 0.00 6.14 8.86
C LYS A 33 0.59 6.74 7.59
N ALA A 34 1.36 7.81 7.74
CA ALA A 34 2.19 8.32 6.67
C ALA A 34 3.44 7.43 6.56
N VAL A 35 3.61 6.81 5.39
CA VAL A 35 4.80 6.02 5.04
C VAL A 35 5.43 6.71 3.83
N ILE A 36 6.76 6.87 3.86
CA ILE A 36 7.53 7.39 2.73
C ILE A 36 7.93 6.17 1.90
N MET A 37 7.49 6.13 0.64
CA MET A 37 7.77 5.07 -0.32
C MET A 37 7.92 5.68 -1.71
N ASP A 38 8.61 4.98 -2.61
CA ASP A 38 8.66 5.38 -4.02
C ASP A 38 7.37 5.00 -4.79
N GLY A 39 7.25 5.46 -6.03
CA GLY A 39 6.04 5.23 -6.84
C GLY A 39 5.83 3.77 -7.23
N ASN A 40 6.90 3.00 -7.43
CA ASN A 40 6.83 1.59 -7.77
C ASN A 40 6.39 0.78 -6.54
N GLU A 41 6.98 1.06 -5.37
CA GLU A 41 6.58 0.45 -4.10
C GLU A 41 5.12 0.78 -3.76
N ALA A 42 4.69 2.02 -3.98
CA ALA A 42 3.29 2.42 -3.77
C ALA A 42 2.32 1.68 -4.70
N ALA A 43 2.66 1.58 -5.99
CA ALA A 43 1.84 0.85 -6.96
C ALA A 43 1.77 -0.64 -6.62
N ALA A 44 2.91 -1.26 -6.34
CA ALA A 44 3.02 -2.64 -5.91
C ALA A 44 2.21 -2.90 -4.63
N TYR A 45 2.27 -1.98 -3.65
CA TYR A 45 1.57 -2.14 -2.37
C TYR A 45 0.06 -2.23 -2.57
N VAL A 46 -0.50 -1.37 -3.42
CA VAL A 46 -1.93 -1.36 -3.72
C VAL A 46 -2.31 -2.58 -4.55
N SER A 47 -1.57 -2.88 -5.63
CA SER A 47 -1.89 -4.04 -6.47
C SER A 47 -1.86 -5.35 -5.67
N TYR A 48 -0.82 -5.57 -4.86
CA TYR A 48 -0.67 -6.77 -4.03
C TYR A 48 -1.91 -7.08 -3.19
N ALA A 49 -2.60 -6.04 -2.68
CA ALA A 49 -3.79 -6.21 -1.87
C ALA A 49 -4.96 -6.83 -2.64
N PHE A 50 -5.08 -6.56 -3.94
CA PHE A 50 -6.18 -7.00 -4.80
C PHE A 50 -5.82 -8.15 -5.74
N THR A 51 -4.55 -8.55 -5.78
CA THR A 51 -4.06 -9.60 -6.67
C THR A 51 -4.11 -10.97 -5.99
N GLU A 52 -4.51 -12.00 -6.72
CA GLU A 52 -4.35 -13.41 -6.37
C GLU A 52 -3.20 -14.05 -7.17
N VAL A 53 -3.11 -13.74 -8.46
CA VAL A 53 -2.06 -14.23 -9.37
C VAL A 53 -1.34 -13.06 -10.02
N ALA A 54 -0.02 -13.09 -10.09
CA ALA A 54 0.79 -12.09 -10.78
C ALA A 54 1.62 -12.73 -11.89
N GLY A 55 1.32 -12.41 -13.14
CA GLY A 55 2.15 -12.81 -14.28
C GLY A 55 3.21 -11.74 -14.52
N ILE A 56 4.49 -12.07 -14.37
CA ILE A 56 5.58 -11.09 -14.44
C ILE A 56 6.61 -11.43 -15.50
N PHE A 57 7.25 -10.39 -16.04
CA PHE A 57 8.45 -10.48 -16.86
C PHE A 57 9.34 -9.28 -16.56
N PRO A 58 10.64 -9.46 -16.29
CA PRO A 58 11.50 -8.36 -15.88
C PRO A 58 11.83 -7.41 -17.05
N ILE A 59 11.31 -6.18 -16.99
CA ILE A 59 11.68 -5.06 -17.88
C ILE A 59 11.84 -3.75 -17.09
N THR A 60 12.91 -2.99 -17.40
CA THR A 60 13.13 -1.66 -16.81
C THR A 60 12.19 -0.62 -17.42
N PRO A 61 11.59 0.30 -16.64
CA PRO A 61 11.76 0.60 -15.20
C PRO A 61 10.74 -0.06 -14.26
N SER A 62 9.94 -1.02 -14.74
CA SER A 62 8.86 -1.65 -13.95
C SER A 62 9.29 -2.85 -13.11
N SER A 63 10.50 -3.39 -13.32
CA SER A 63 11.04 -4.53 -12.56
C SER A 63 10.91 -4.40 -11.03
N PRO A 64 11.17 -3.23 -10.40
CA PRO A 64 11.06 -3.12 -8.94
C PRO A 64 9.66 -3.46 -8.39
N MET A 65 8.60 -3.22 -9.17
CA MET A 65 7.24 -3.59 -8.75
C MET A 65 7.06 -5.10 -8.64
N ALA A 66 7.59 -5.84 -9.62
CA ALA A 66 7.54 -7.30 -9.63
C ALA A 66 8.41 -7.90 -8.52
N GLU A 67 9.60 -7.34 -8.30
CA GLU A 67 10.52 -7.73 -7.22
C GLU A 67 9.87 -7.57 -5.84
N HIS A 68 9.25 -6.41 -5.55
CA HIS A 68 8.57 -6.19 -4.27
C HIS A 68 7.41 -7.19 -4.04
N VAL A 69 6.65 -7.49 -5.09
CA VAL A 69 5.52 -8.45 -4.99
C VAL A 69 6.01 -9.86 -4.74
N ASP A 70 7.09 -10.28 -5.43
CA ASP A 70 7.71 -11.58 -5.22
C ASP A 70 8.29 -11.71 -3.79
N GLU A 71 9.04 -10.70 -3.34
CA GLU A 71 9.57 -10.65 -1.98
C GLU A 71 8.47 -10.71 -0.93
N TRP A 72 7.37 -9.96 -1.12
CA TRP A 72 6.26 -9.97 -0.18
C TRP A 72 5.51 -11.30 -0.16
N ALA A 73 5.32 -11.93 -1.32
CA ALA A 73 4.75 -13.28 -1.41
C ALA A 73 5.65 -14.32 -0.73
N ALA A 74 6.95 -14.29 -0.96
CA ALA A 74 7.93 -15.17 -0.32
C ALA A 74 7.97 -14.97 1.21
N ASN A 75 7.81 -13.73 1.67
CA ASN A 75 7.70 -13.40 3.10
C ASN A 75 6.32 -13.72 3.70
N GLY A 76 5.38 -14.27 2.92
CA GLY A 76 4.06 -14.67 3.38
C GLY A 76 3.11 -13.50 3.68
N LYS A 77 3.37 -12.32 3.10
CA LYS A 77 2.41 -11.20 3.15
C LYS A 77 1.10 -11.67 2.55
N LYS A 78 -0.02 -11.29 3.16
CA LYS A 78 -1.35 -11.69 2.69
C LYS A 78 -2.00 -10.54 1.94
N ASN A 79 -2.67 -10.87 0.84
CA ASN A 79 -3.61 -9.99 0.15
C ASN A 79 -4.92 -9.85 0.96
N LEU A 80 -5.88 -9.10 0.42
CA LEU A 80 -7.20 -8.91 1.07
C LEU A 80 -8.01 -10.21 1.18
N PHE A 81 -7.66 -11.24 0.41
CA PHE A 81 -8.29 -12.57 0.43
C PHE A 81 -7.62 -13.52 1.43
N GLY A 82 -6.63 -13.05 2.19
CA GLY A 82 -5.96 -13.83 3.23
C GLY A 82 -4.94 -14.84 2.71
N GLN A 83 -4.52 -14.71 1.45
CA GLN A 83 -3.55 -15.60 0.78
C GLN A 83 -2.34 -14.79 0.28
N PRO A 84 -1.14 -15.37 0.18
CA PRO A 84 -0.04 -14.74 -0.54
C PRO A 84 -0.33 -14.73 -2.04
N VAL A 85 0.14 -13.68 -2.73
CA VAL A 85 0.04 -13.60 -4.20
C VAL A 85 0.86 -14.72 -4.83
N GLN A 86 0.29 -15.42 -5.82
CA GLN A 86 1.01 -16.38 -6.62
C GLN A 86 1.75 -15.66 -7.76
N VAL A 87 3.07 -15.54 -7.64
CA VAL A 87 3.92 -14.93 -8.67
C VAL A 87 4.37 -15.99 -9.67
N VAL A 88 4.20 -15.71 -10.96
CA VAL A 88 4.61 -16.58 -12.07
C VAL A 88 5.45 -15.78 -13.04
N GLU A 89 6.74 -16.11 -13.10
CA GLU A 89 7.66 -15.52 -14.07
C GLU A 89 7.52 -16.22 -15.43
N MET A 90 7.29 -15.42 -16.47
CA MET A 90 7.08 -15.91 -17.83
C MET A 90 8.34 -15.74 -18.68
N GLN A 91 8.37 -16.34 -19.87
CA GLN A 91 9.50 -16.19 -20.80
C GLN A 91 9.52 -14.87 -21.59
N SER A 92 8.40 -14.16 -21.64
CA SER A 92 8.23 -12.89 -22.36
C SER A 92 7.02 -12.12 -21.84
N GLU A 93 6.91 -10.83 -22.15
CA GLU A 93 5.71 -10.04 -21.82
C GLU A 93 4.45 -10.57 -22.48
N GLY A 94 4.53 -11.06 -23.72
CA GLY A 94 3.39 -11.73 -24.37
C GLY A 94 2.99 -13.03 -23.64
N GLY A 95 3.95 -13.72 -23.01
CA GLY A 95 3.67 -14.83 -22.11
C GLY A 95 2.96 -14.38 -20.82
N ALA A 96 3.41 -13.27 -20.23
CA ALA A 96 2.75 -12.66 -19.08
C ALA A 96 1.32 -12.23 -19.40
N ALA A 97 1.09 -11.61 -20.57
CA ALA A 97 -0.24 -11.26 -21.05
C ALA A 97 -1.14 -12.49 -21.23
N GLY A 98 -0.60 -13.60 -21.79
CA GLY A 98 -1.31 -14.86 -21.91
C GLY A 98 -1.71 -15.48 -20.56
N THR A 99 -0.80 -15.47 -19.59
CA THR A 99 -1.08 -15.92 -18.22
C THR A 99 -2.14 -15.05 -17.55
N VAL A 100 -2.05 -13.72 -17.70
CA VAL A 100 -3.05 -12.78 -17.21
C VAL A 100 -4.41 -13.06 -17.82
N HIS A 101 -4.46 -13.26 -19.15
CA HIS A 101 -5.69 -13.56 -19.87
C HIS A 101 -6.35 -14.86 -19.38
N GLY A 102 -5.59 -15.95 -19.30
CA GLY A 102 -6.11 -17.25 -18.84
C GLY A 102 -6.53 -17.23 -17.37
N SER A 103 -5.77 -16.53 -16.52
CA SER A 103 -6.06 -16.41 -15.09
C SER A 103 -7.33 -15.61 -14.84
N LEU A 104 -7.53 -14.49 -15.53
CA LEU A 104 -8.78 -13.72 -15.48
C LEU A 104 -9.97 -14.53 -16.01
N GLN A 105 -9.78 -15.29 -17.11
CA GLN A 105 -10.82 -16.16 -17.65
C GLN A 105 -11.22 -17.28 -16.67
N SER A 106 -10.27 -17.78 -15.87
CA SER A 106 -10.53 -18.76 -14.80
C SER A 106 -11.19 -18.17 -13.56
N GLY A 107 -11.28 -16.84 -13.45
CA GLY A 107 -11.96 -16.13 -12.37
C GLY A 107 -11.05 -15.64 -11.24
N ALA A 108 -9.73 -15.64 -11.41
CA ALA A 108 -8.79 -15.09 -10.43
C ALA A 108 -8.48 -13.62 -10.73
N LEU A 109 -8.26 -12.81 -9.69
CA LEU A 109 -7.83 -11.42 -9.84
C LEU A 109 -6.34 -11.37 -10.16
N THR A 110 -6.01 -11.00 -11.40
CA THR A 110 -4.63 -11.07 -11.91
C THR A 110 -4.04 -9.70 -12.15
N THR A 111 -2.74 -9.55 -11.94
CA THR A 111 -2.00 -8.31 -12.24
C THR A 111 -0.68 -8.62 -12.94
N THR A 112 -0.17 -7.64 -13.70
CA THR A 112 1.16 -7.69 -14.31
C THR A 112 1.82 -6.32 -14.24
N TYR A 113 3.14 -6.30 -14.27
CA TYR A 113 3.95 -5.08 -14.21
C TYR A 113 4.81 -5.05 -15.47
N THR A 114 4.56 -4.08 -16.35
CA THR A 114 5.25 -3.94 -17.63
C THR A 114 5.41 -2.47 -17.98
N ALA A 115 6.32 -2.16 -18.90
CA ALA A 115 6.55 -0.81 -19.38
C ALA A 115 7.14 -0.83 -20.80
N SER A 116 6.98 0.29 -21.52
CA SER A 116 7.61 0.53 -22.82
C SER A 116 7.31 -0.59 -23.83
N GLN A 117 8.33 -1.27 -24.36
CA GLN A 117 8.18 -2.34 -25.36
C GLN A 117 7.38 -3.53 -24.85
N GLY A 118 7.42 -3.78 -23.54
CA GLY A 118 6.65 -4.84 -22.94
C GLY A 118 5.16 -4.64 -22.90
N LEU A 119 4.68 -3.41 -23.14
CA LEU A 119 3.26 -3.13 -23.26
C LEU A 119 2.74 -3.36 -24.69
N LEU A 120 3.63 -3.47 -25.68
CA LEU A 120 3.26 -3.68 -27.07
C LEU A 120 2.98 -5.15 -27.39
N LEU A 121 3.56 -6.06 -26.60
CA LEU A 121 3.58 -7.50 -26.78
C LEU A 121 2.47 -8.21 -26.00
#